data_AF-A0A8H7NFC0-F1
#
_entry.id   AF-A0A8H7NFC0-F1
#
_cell.length_a   1.000
_cell.length_b   1.000
_cell.length_c   1.000
_cell.angle_alpha   90.00
_cell.angle_beta   90.00
_cell.angle_gamma   90.00
#
_symmetry.space_group_name_H-M   'P 1'
#
loop_
_entity.id
_entity.type
_entity.pdbx_description
1 polymer ?
#
loop_
_entity_poly.entity_id
_entity_poly.type
_entity_poly.pdbx_seq_one_letter_code
_entity_poly.pdbx_strand_id
1 'polypeptide(L)'
;METNKMAGLEAVDMLSFLFVLASMELGRAYDTNALTEQRRNMLPSLVDFGLIHVPHHKRSMFFPTRLATTLTSSGNSLRSISEGVAAATSAAFNGTSNAGGPPGHGPLKSSTELKGSVVVETNYRLYAYTQSTLQIAVLALFSKLNMRFPDMVAGRLTRASIRQAIQFGITADQIISYLAAHAHEQMHRTAALTNKPILPPTVVDQIRLWQLENERMKTTGGFLFKDFEDQKEYLAVAQFAEEVGVLVWRNDKTGMFFASRHEQIRDLLRNRKKAE
;
A
#
# COMPACT_ATOMS: atom_id res chain seq x y z
N MET A 1 24.38 -24.54 -34.72
CA MET A 1 23.64 -25.50 -33.88
C MET A 1 24.46 -26.09 -32.73
N GLU A 2 25.79 -25.85 -32.64
CA GLU A 2 26.63 -26.40 -31.54
C GLU A 2 26.62 -25.58 -30.24
N THR A 3 26.32 -24.27 -30.29
CA THR A 3 26.30 -23.39 -29.12
C THR A 3 25.25 -23.80 -28.08
N ASN A 4 24.14 -24.40 -28.50
CA ASN A 4 23.06 -24.82 -27.61
C ASN A 4 23.38 -26.13 -26.85
N LYS A 5 24.31 -26.93 -27.35
CA LYS A 5 24.71 -28.22 -26.75
C LYS A 5 25.67 -28.01 -25.59
N MET A 6 26.61 -27.06 -25.72
CA MET A 6 27.54 -26.66 -24.65
C MET A 6 26.80 -25.91 -23.52
N ALA A 7 25.89 -25.00 -23.86
CA ALA A 7 25.05 -24.31 -22.88
C ALA A 7 24.11 -25.28 -22.12
N GLY A 8 23.60 -26.31 -22.79
CA GLY A 8 22.81 -27.36 -22.14
C GLY A 8 23.63 -28.21 -21.16
N LEU A 9 24.90 -28.52 -21.48
CA LEU A 9 25.77 -29.30 -20.60
C LEU A 9 26.17 -28.50 -19.35
N GLU A 10 26.47 -27.21 -19.52
CA GLU A 10 26.72 -26.29 -18.40
C GLU A 10 25.48 -26.12 -17.52
N ALA A 11 24.29 -25.97 -18.11
CA ALA A 11 23.04 -25.89 -17.34
C ALA A 11 22.76 -27.14 -16.48
N VAL A 12 23.11 -28.33 -16.99
CA VAL A 12 22.98 -29.59 -16.24
C VAL A 12 23.98 -29.63 -15.07
N ASP A 13 25.25 -29.27 -15.28
CA ASP A 13 26.22 -29.25 -14.17
C ASP A 13 25.86 -28.15 -13.14
N MET A 14 25.36 -26.99 -13.59
CA MET A 14 24.85 -25.93 -12.72
C MET A 14 23.72 -26.42 -11.82
N LEU A 15 22.69 -27.06 -12.40
CA LEU A 15 21.59 -27.64 -11.65
C LEU A 15 22.07 -28.72 -10.69
N SER A 16 22.97 -29.60 -11.13
CA SER A 16 23.56 -30.64 -10.28
C SER A 16 24.26 -30.02 -9.07
N PHE A 17 24.97 -28.90 -9.26
CA PHE A 17 25.67 -28.22 -8.19
C PHE A 17 24.70 -27.52 -7.24
N LEU A 18 23.59 -26.94 -7.72
CA LEU A 18 22.54 -26.39 -6.86
C LEU A 18 21.89 -27.46 -5.97
N PHE A 19 21.65 -28.68 -6.49
CA PHE A 19 21.17 -29.79 -5.66
C PHE A 19 22.19 -30.21 -4.59
N VAL A 20 23.48 -30.25 -4.95
CA VAL A 20 24.55 -30.53 -3.99
C VAL A 20 24.58 -29.46 -2.89
N LEU A 21 24.52 -28.17 -3.25
CA LEU A 21 24.48 -27.06 -2.29
C LEU A 21 23.27 -27.12 -1.36
N ALA A 22 22.11 -27.52 -1.87
CA ALA A 22 20.91 -27.68 -1.05
C ALA A 22 21.02 -28.83 -0.03
N SER A 23 21.86 -29.84 -0.31
CA SER A 23 22.15 -30.94 0.61
C SER A 23 23.28 -30.67 1.62
N MET A 24 23.93 -29.50 1.54
CA MET A 24 25.02 -29.15 2.46
C MET A 24 24.53 -28.66 3.82
N GLU A 25 25.40 -28.78 4.83
CA GLU A 25 25.12 -28.35 6.20
C GLU A 25 25.40 -26.84 6.36
N LEU A 26 24.40 -26.11 6.85
CA LEU A 26 24.54 -24.69 7.16
C LEU A 26 25.63 -24.48 8.22
N GLY A 27 26.57 -23.57 7.94
CA GLY A 27 27.65 -23.22 8.87
C GLY A 27 28.89 -24.10 8.79
N ARG A 28 28.88 -25.15 7.96
CA ARG A 28 30.07 -25.98 7.69
C ARG A 28 30.92 -25.37 6.57
N ALA A 29 32.24 -25.39 6.74
CA ALA A 29 33.18 -24.98 5.71
C ALA A 29 33.43 -26.12 4.73
N TYR A 30 33.39 -25.82 3.43
CA TYR A 30 33.70 -26.75 2.35
C TYR A 30 34.88 -26.23 1.54
N ASP A 31 35.76 -27.13 1.10
CA ASP A 31 36.97 -26.77 0.35
C ASP A 31 36.62 -26.44 -1.11
N THR A 32 37.09 -25.28 -1.61
CA THR A 32 36.91 -24.88 -3.02
C THR A 32 37.78 -25.71 -3.96
N ASN A 33 38.81 -26.37 -3.45
CA ASN A 33 39.68 -27.24 -4.23
C ASN A 33 39.05 -28.60 -4.56
N ALA A 34 38.09 -29.05 -3.76
CA ALA A 34 37.34 -30.28 -4.00
C ALA A 34 36.31 -30.17 -5.14
N LEU A 35 36.08 -28.95 -5.65
CA LEU A 35 35.17 -28.69 -6.76
C LEU A 35 35.88 -28.81 -8.10
N THR A 36 35.13 -29.27 -9.11
CA THR A 36 35.55 -29.23 -10.51
C THR A 36 35.81 -27.78 -10.95
N GLU A 37 36.68 -27.59 -11.95
CA GLU A 37 37.01 -26.27 -12.49
C GLU A 37 35.76 -25.50 -12.96
N GLN A 38 34.82 -26.21 -13.60
CA GLN A 38 33.53 -25.66 -14.03
C GLN A 38 32.72 -25.10 -12.85
N ARG A 39 32.60 -25.86 -11.75
CA ARG A 39 31.89 -25.39 -10.55
C ARG A 39 32.60 -24.26 -9.83
N ARG A 40 33.94 -24.23 -9.89
CA ARG A 40 34.74 -23.12 -9.35
C ARG A 40 34.47 -21.83 -10.11
N ASN A 41 34.33 -21.90 -11.44
CA ASN A 41 33.99 -20.75 -12.28
C ASN A 41 32.59 -20.19 -11.98
N MET A 42 31.69 -20.99 -11.40
CA MET A 42 30.36 -20.55 -10.97
C MET A 42 30.31 -19.87 -9.59
N LEU A 43 31.33 -20.07 -8.75
CA LEU A 43 31.33 -19.56 -7.36
C LEU A 43 31.08 -18.03 -7.27
N PRO A 44 31.69 -17.18 -8.13
CA PRO A 44 31.41 -15.73 -8.09
C PRO A 44 29.93 -15.40 -8.24
N SER A 45 29.24 -16.02 -9.21
CA SER A 45 27.81 -15.79 -9.42
C SER A 45 26.96 -16.28 -8.23
N LEU A 46 27.34 -17.39 -7.60
CA LEU A 46 26.65 -17.90 -6.41
C LEU A 46 26.86 -17.02 -5.17
N VAL A 47 27.99 -16.33 -5.09
CA VAL A 47 28.24 -15.31 -4.06
C VAL A 47 27.38 -14.07 -4.31
N ASP A 48 27.26 -13.63 -5.57
CA ASP A 48 26.40 -12.50 -5.95
C ASP A 48 24.91 -12.78 -5.64
N PHE A 49 24.45 -14.02 -5.82
CA PHE A 49 23.11 -14.45 -5.42
C PHE A 49 22.96 -14.67 -3.90
N GLY A 50 24.05 -14.57 -3.13
CA GLY A 50 24.04 -14.81 -1.69
C GLY A 50 23.75 -16.26 -1.31
N LEU A 51 23.93 -17.22 -2.23
CA LEU A 51 23.79 -18.66 -1.96
C LEU A 51 25.02 -19.21 -1.23
N ILE A 52 26.18 -18.60 -1.46
CA ILE A 52 27.45 -18.99 -0.86
C ILE A 52 28.13 -17.75 -0.28
N HIS A 53 28.81 -17.93 0.84
CA HIS A 53 29.72 -16.94 1.40
C HIS A 53 31.17 -17.46 1.31
N VAL A 54 32.06 -16.69 0.69
CA VAL A 54 33.50 -16.98 0.61
C VAL A 54 34.26 -15.91 1.39
N PRO A 55 34.92 -16.25 2.52
CA PRO A 55 35.66 -15.27 3.31
C PRO A 55 36.81 -14.65 2.52
N HIS A 56 36.95 -13.31 2.61
CA HIS A 56 38.01 -12.57 1.93
C HIS A 56 39.43 -13.05 2.29
N HIS A 57 39.64 -13.50 3.53
CA HIS A 57 40.93 -13.97 4.04
C HIS A 57 41.24 -15.44 3.72
N LYS A 58 40.23 -16.25 3.34
CA LYS A 58 40.39 -17.69 3.08
C LYS A 58 39.52 -18.14 1.90
N ARG A 59 39.97 -17.83 0.69
CA ARG A 59 39.30 -18.23 -0.57
C ARG A 59 39.39 -19.73 -0.88
N SER A 60 40.12 -20.51 -0.08
CA SER A 60 40.15 -21.96 -0.15
C SER A 60 38.90 -22.61 0.45
N MET A 61 38.04 -21.86 1.15
CA MET A 61 36.83 -22.39 1.76
C MET A 61 35.59 -21.57 1.38
N PHE A 62 34.46 -22.24 1.26
CA PHE A 62 33.16 -21.61 1.06
C PHE A 62 32.14 -22.15 2.07
N PHE A 63 31.14 -21.32 2.38
CA PHE A 63 30.09 -21.62 3.34
C PHE A 63 28.73 -21.50 2.63
N PRO A 64 27.91 -22.56 2.61
CA PRO A 64 26.55 -22.47 2.10
C PRO A 64 25.72 -21.57 3.03
N THR A 65 24.94 -20.66 2.44
CA THR A 65 24.02 -19.82 3.21
C THR A 65 22.68 -20.52 3.38
N ARG A 66 21.81 -19.95 4.23
CA ARG A 66 20.46 -20.49 4.43
C ARG A 66 19.69 -20.54 3.10
N LEU A 67 19.87 -19.57 2.20
CA LEU A 67 19.23 -19.55 0.88
C LEU A 67 19.59 -20.78 0.03
N ALA A 68 20.85 -21.23 0.07
CA ALA A 68 21.27 -22.43 -0.64
C ALA A 68 20.68 -23.70 -0.03
N THR A 69 20.78 -23.85 1.29
CA THR A 69 20.29 -25.06 2.00
C THR A 69 18.77 -25.24 1.94
N THR A 70 18.02 -24.16 1.74
CA THR A 70 16.55 -24.20 1.62
C THR A 70 16.04 -24.14 0.18
N LEU A 71 16.94 -24.13 -0.81
CA LEU A 71 16.57 -23.94 -2.22
C LEU A 71 15.64 -25.05 -2.73
N THR A 72 15.83 -26.29 -2.29
CA THR A 72 15.03 -27.46 -2.69
C THR A 72 14.02 -27.89 -1.62
N SER A 73 14.02 -27.24 -0.45
CA SER A 73 13.19 -27.64 0.70
C SER A 73 12.10 -26.60 0.95
N SER A 74 10.85 -26.96 0.65
CA SER A 74 9.68 -26.08 0.77
C SER A 74 9.13 -25.92 2.21
N GLY A 75 9.90 -26.27 3.25
CA GLY A 75 9.44 -26.22 4.63
C GLY A 75 9.94 -24.97 5.37
N ASN A 76 9.09 -23.95 5.53
CA ASN A 76 9.10 -22.81 6.49
C ASN A 76 10.44 -22.32 7.13
N SER A 77 11.58 -22.45 6.46
CA SER A 77 12.90 -22.21 7.08
C SER A 77 13.40 -20.76 6.96
N LEU A 78 12.61 -19.87 6.34
CA LEU A 78 12.83 -18.43 6.39
C LEU A 78 12.25 -17.85 7.69
N ARG A 79 12.70 -18.35 8.85
CA ARG A 79 12.47 -17.63 10.11
C ARG A 79 13.21 -16.31 9.99
N SER A 80 12.46 -15.21 9.91
CA SER A 80 13.05 -13.88 9.88
C SER A 80 13.90 -13.69 11.14
N ILE A 81 14.97 -12.89 11.04
CA ILE A 81 15.83 -12.54 12.19
C ILE A 81 14.95 -11.98 13.34
N SER A 82 13.87 -11.28 12.97
CA SER A 82 12.79 -10.78 13.82
C SER A 82 12.10 -11.87 14.64
N GLU A 83 11.85 -13.04 14.05
CA GLU A 83 11.18 -14.18 14.67
C GLU A 83 12.12 -14.96 15.59
N GLY A 84 13.41 -15.02 15.26
CA GLY A 84 14.45 -15.54 16.13
C GLY A 84 14.62 -14.69 17.40
N VAL A 85 14.61 -13.36 17.25
CA VAL A 85 14.67 -12.42 18.39
C VAL A 85 13.39 -12.49 19.24
N ALA A 86 12.21 -12.55 18.62
CA ALA A 86 10.94 -12.67 19.35
C ALA A 86 10.78 -14.01 20.11
N ALA A 87 11.34 -15.09 19.58
CA ALA A 87 11.38 -16.39 20.27
C ALA A 87 12.38 -16.38 21.44
N ALA A 88 13.53 -15.72 21.29
CA ALA A 88 14.51 -15.59 22.37
C ALA A 88 14.00 -14.69 23.52
N THR A 89 13.30 -13.61 23.20
CA THR A 89 12.70 -12.74 24.23
C THR A 89 11.52 -13.41 24.93
N SER A 90 10.66 -14.14 24.22
CA SER A 90 9.55 -14.88 24.86
C SER A 90 10.03 -16.03 25.75
N ALA A 91 11.13 -16.71 25.38
CA ALA A 91 11.76 -17.72 26.22
C ALA A 91 12.39 -17.14 27.51
N ALA A 92 12.88 -15.90 27.48
CA ALA A 92 13.47 -15.24 28.65
C ALA A 92 12.44 -14.84 29.72
N PHE A 93 11.17 -14.62 29.34
CA PHE A 93 10.11 -14.21 30.28
C PHE A 93 9.31 -15.38 30.88
N ASN A 94 9.45 -16.60 30.36
CA ASN A 94 8.63 -17.75 30.77
C ASN A 94 9.37 -18.78 31.66
N GLY A 95 10.48 -18.37 32.26
CA GLY A 95 11.33 -19.21 33.12
C GLY A 95 10.76 -19.48 34.51
N THR A 96 9.51 -19.94 34.64
CA THR A 96 9.00 -20.64 35.85
C THR A 96 7.66 -21.34 35.59
N SER A 97 7.69 -22.59 35.12
CA SER A 97 6.98 -23.75 35.70
C SER A 97 6.82 -24.94 34.73
N ASN A 98 7.37 -26.07 35.19
CA ASN A 98 7.04 -27.48 34.95
C ASN A 98 7.00 -28.14 33.56
N ALA A 99 7.52 -29.37 33.60
CA ALA A 99 7.82 -30.30 32.53
C ALA A 99 6.62 -31.15 32.07
N GLY A 100 6.73 -31.66 30.84
CA GLY A 100 6.22 -33.00 30.48
C GLY A 100 5.00 -33.04 29.57
N GLY A 101 5.19 -32.83 28.26
CA GLY A 101 4.22 -33.22 27.24
C GLY A 101 4.63 -32.83 25.82
N PRO A 102 4.46 -33.69 24.80
CA PRO A 102 4.79 -33.35 23.42
C PRO A 102 3.78 -32.32 22.89
N PRO A 103 4.21 -31.21 22.26
CA PRO A 103 3.27 -30.23 21.75
C PRO A 103 2.62 -30.77 20.48
N GLY A 104 1.38 -31.24 20.61
CA GLY A 104 0.47 -31.47 19.51
C GLY A 104 0.27 -30.19 18.71
N HIS A 105 0.41 -30.31 17.39
CA HIS A 105 0.08 -29.29 16.40
C HIS A 105 -1.43 -28.97 16.44
N GLY A 106 -1.81 -27.98 17.24
CA GLY A 106 -3.01 -27.19 16.99
C GLY A 106 -2.67 -26.02 16.07
N PRO A 107 -3.56 -25.58 15.16
CA PRO A 107 -3.29 -24.45 14.28
C PRO A 107 -3.33 -23.15 15.09
N LEU A 108 -2.21 -22.84 15.75
CA LEU A 108 -1.98 -21.60 16.43
C LEU A 108 -1.84 -20.52 15.35
N LYS A 109 -2.88 -19.70 15.21
CA LYS A 109 -2.94 -18.51 14.36
C LYS A 109 -1.61 -17.76 14.42
N SER A 110 -0.89 -17.79 13.30
CA SER A 110 0.25 -16.93 13.06
C SER A 110 -0.21 -15.48 13.16
N SER A 111 0.15 -14.79 14.23
CA SER A 111 0.08 -13.32 14.33
C SER A 111 1.07 -12.61 13.40
N THR A 112 1.59 -13.34 12.41
CA THR A 112 2.15 -12.84 11.16
C THR A 112 1.04 -12.78 10.12
N GLU A 113 -0.07 -12.11 10.42
CA GLU A 113 -0.92 -11.56 9.37
C GLU A 113 -0.04 -10.60 8.56
N LEU A 114 0.56 -11.12 7.48
CA LEU A 114 1.05 -10.41 6.29
C LEU A 114 1.29 -8.90 6.52
N LYS A 115 2.28 -8.58 7.37
CA LYS A 115 2.72 -7.20 7.57
C LYS A 115 3.29 -6.70 6.25
N GLY A 116 2.51 -5.90 5.54
CA GLY A 116 2.94 -5.19 4.35
C GLY A 116 3.00 -6.05 3.09
N SER A 117 1.87 -6.18 2.42
CA SER A 117 1.75 -6.94 1.17
C SER A 117 1.27 -6.13 -0.01
N VAL A 118 0.89 -4.86 0.20
CA VAL A 118 0.33 -4.03 -0.86
C VAL A 118 1.41 -3.13 -1.44
N VAL A 119 1.52 -3.14 -2.76
CA VAL A 119 2.41 -2.30 -3.55
C VAL A 119 1.55 -1.47 -4.49
N VAL A 120 1.77 -0.16 -4.49
CA VAL A 120 1.06 0.79 -5.34
C VAL A 120 2.06 1.52 -6.21
N GLU A 121 1.86 1.48 -7.52
CA GLU A 121 2.71 2.13 -8.52
C GLU A 121 2.15 3.49 -8.96
N THR A 122 3.00 4.32 -9.57
CA THR A 122 2.63 5.65 -10.13
C THR A 122 1.63 5.58 -11.29
N ASN A 123 1.46 4.41 -11.91
CA ASN A 123 0.51 4.15 -12.99
C ASN A 123 -0.87 3.65 -12.48
N TYR A 124 -1.11 3.80 -11.18
CA TYR A 124 -2.30 3.39 -10.44
C TYR A 124 -2.52 1.88 -10.34
N ARG A 125 -1.52 1.05 -10.67
CA ARG A 125 -1.59 -0.40 -10.44
C ARG A 125 -1.37 -0.72 -8.97
N LEU A 126 -2.14 -1.70 -8.50
CA LEU A 126 -2.10 -2.21 -7.14
C LEU A 126 -1.80 -3.71 -7.19
N TYR A 127 -0.79 -4.13 -6.44
CA TYR A 127 -0.44 -5.54 -6.25
C TYR A 127 -0.53 -5.84 -4.77
N ALA A 128 -1.22 -6.92 -4.41
CA ALA A 128 -1.39 -7.33 -3.03
C ALA A 128 -1.02 -8.80 -2.87
N TYR A 129 0.04 -9.08 -2.12
CA TYR A 129 0.48 -10.44 -1.78
C TYR A 129 -0.30 -10.99 -0.59
N THR A 130 -1.53 -11.41 -0.83
CA THR A 130 -2.41 -11.87 0.25
C THR A 130 -3.27 -13.06 -0.17
N GLN A 131 -3.36 -14.02 0.74
CA GLN A 131 -4.29 -15.15 0.67
C GLN A 131 -5.60 -14.84 1.42
N SER A 132 -5.64 -13.75 2.22
CA SER A 132 -6.79 -13.41 3.05
C SER A 132 -7.95 -12.89 2.19
N THR A 133 -9.04 -13.65 2.16
CA THR A 133 -10.26 -13.26 1.43
C THR A 133 -10.85 -11.95 1.93
N LEU A 134 -10.72 -11.66 3.24
CA LEU A 134 -11.13 -10.38 3.82
C LEU A 134 -10.34 -9.22 3.23
N GLN A 135 -9.01 -9.34 3.17
CA GLN A 135 -8.15 -8.29 2.63
C GLN A 135 -8.43 -8.04 1.14
N ILE A 136 -8.70 -9.12 0.39
CA ILE A 136 -9.11 -9.05 -1.02
C ILE A 136 -10.45 -8.33 -1.15
N ALA A 137 -11.43 -8.63 -0.29
CA ALA A 137 -12.74 -7.99 -0.29
C ALA A 137 -12.63 -6.48 0.03
N VAL A 138 -11.80 -6.10 0.99
CA VAL A 138 -11.53 -4.69 1.32
C VAL A 138 -10.89 -3.96 0.13
N LEU A 139 -9.90 -4.56 -0.52
CA LEU A 139 -9.26 -3.99 -1.72
C LEU A 139 -10.26 -3.83 -2.87
N ALA A 140 -11.23 -4.74 -3.01
CA ALA A 140 -12.28 -4.67 -4.04
C ALA A 140 -13.24 -3.48 -3.86
N LEU A 141 -13.36 -2.91 -2.65
CA LEU A 141 -14.24 -1.77 -2.39
C LEU A 141 -13.76 -0.49 -3.11
N PHE A 142 -12.45 -0.31 -3.23
CA PHE A 142 -11.85 0.93 -3.75
C PHE A 142 -10.93 0.73 -4.96
N SER A 143 -10.66 -0.51 -5.36
CA SER A 143 -9.86 -0.83 -6.55
C SER A 143 -10.59 -1.80 -7.48
N LYS A 144 -10.32 -1.70 -8.78
CA LYS A 144 -10.79 -2.67 -9.76
C LYS A 144 -9.79 -3.82 -9.81
N LEU A 145 -10.14 -4.97 -9.23
CA LEU A 145 -9.32 -6.17 -9.27
C LEU A 145 -9.49 -6.87 -10.61
N ASN A 146 -8.39 -7.17 -11.30
CA ASN A 146 -8.39 -7.76 -12.64
C ASN A 146 -7.84 -9.19 -12.66
N MET A 147 -6.89 -9.51 -11.78
CA MET A 147 -6.22 -10.80 -11.76
C MET A 147 -6.11 -11.31 -10.32
N ARG A 148 -6.40 -12.60 -10.14
CA ARG A 148 -6.21 -13.30 -8.88
C ARG A 148 -5.34 -14.53 -9.13
N PHE A 149 -4.18 -14.53 -8.50
CA PHE A 149 -3.28 -15.67 -8.37
C PHE A 149 -3.43 -16.27 -6.96
N PRO A 150 -2.88 -17.46 -6.70
CA PRO A 150 -3.00 -18.11 -5.38
C PRO A 150 -2.57 -17.21 -4.20
N ASP A 151 -1.46 -16.48 -4.36
CA ASP A 151 -0.86 -15.65 -3.30
C ASP A 151 -0.74 -14.17 -3.66
N MET A 152 -1.38 -13.76 -4.76
CA MET A 152 -1.27 -12.38 -5.25
C MET A 152 -2.55 -11.95 -5.95
N VAL A 153 -2.98 -10.74 -5.66
CA VAL A 153 -4.05 -10.06 -6.38
C VAL A 153 -3.50 -8.83 -7.06
N ALA A 154 -3.85 -8.65 -8.33
CA ALA A 154 -3.49 -7.45 -9.08
C ALA A 154 -4.75 -6.70 -9.53
N GLY A 155 -4.69 -5.39 -9.41
CA GLY A 155 -5.78 -4.49 -9.75
C GLY A 155 -5.30 -3.10 -10.13
N ARG A 156 -6.26 -2.20 -10.31
CA ARG A 156 -6.01 -0.80 -10.64
C ARG A 156 -6.93 0.12 -9.86
N LEU A 157 -6.37 1.20 -9.34
CA LEU A 157 -7.15 2.32 -8.80
C LEU A 157 -7.69 3.12 -9.98
N THR A 158 -9.00 3.30 -10.01
CA THR A 158 -9.69 4.04 -11.07
C THR A 158 -10.63 5.07 -10.46
N ARG A 159 -10.95 6.10 -11.23
CA ARG A 159 -11.98 7.08 -10.85
C ARG A 159 -13.30 6.40 -10.45
N ALA A 160 -13.73 5.39 -11.20
CA ALA A 160 -14.98 4.69 -10.93
C ALA A 160 -14.93 3.89 -9.62
N SER A 161 -13.82 3.19 -9.34
CA SER A 161 -13.66 2.40 -8.12
C SER A 161 -13.57 3.28 -6.87
N ILE A 162 -12.85 4.40 -6.94
CA ILE A 162 -12.75 5.35 -5.82
C ILE A 162 -14.09 6.03 -5.57
N ARG A 163 -14.81 6.44 -6.62
CA ARG A 163 -16.17 6.99 -6.47
C ARG A 163 -17.13 6.00 -5.83
N GLN A 164 -17.06 4.72 -6.20
CA GLN A 164 -17.88 3.67 -5.59
C GLN A 164 -17.54 3.49 -4.10
N ALA A 165 -16.26 3.52 -3.72
CA ALA A 165 -15.85 3.45 -2.32
C ALA A 165 -16.43 4.62 -1.49
N ILE A 166 -16.43 5.83 -2.04
CA ILE A 166 -16.98 7.02 -1.38
C ILE A 166 -18.50 6.89 -1.19
N GLN A 167 -19.22 6.27 -2.14
CA GLN A 167 -20.65 5.98 -1.98
C GLN A 167 -20.92 5.00 -0.83
N PHE A 168 -19.97 4.11 -0.52
CA PHE A 168 -20.02 3.25 0.67
C PHE A 168 -19.56 3.95 1.96
N GLY A 169 -19.28 5.26 1.91
CA GLY A 169 -18.85 6.05 3.06
C GLY A 169 -17.37 5.93 3.39
N ILE A 170 -16.54 5.42 2.46
CA ILE A 170 -15.09 5.30 2.65
C ILE A 170 -14.40 6.56 2.09
N THR A 171 -13.70 7.30 2.96
CA THR A 171 -13.03 8.55 2.56
C THR A 171 -11.68 8.31 1.87
N ALA A 172 -11.20 9.29 1.10
CA ALA A 172 -9.87 9.22 0.48
C ALA A 172 -8.78 9.01 1.52
N ASP A 173 -8.82 9.73 2.65
CA ASP A 173 -7.82 9.60 3.70
C ASP A 173 -7.83 8.20 4.33
N GLN A 174 -9.00 7.57 4.50
CA GLN A 174 -9.07 6.16 4.94
C GLN A 174 -8.41 5.21 3.95
N ILE A 175 -8.62 5.40 2.64
CA ILE A 175 -7.98 4.59 1.59
C ILE A 175 -6.47 4.78 1.64
N ILE A 176 -5.99 6.03 1.73
CA ILE A 176 -4.56 6.36 1.78
C ILE A 176 -3.93 5.78 3.04
N SER A 177 -4.54 5.95 4.21
CA SER A 177 -4.08 5.38 5.47
C SER A 177 -4.03 3.85 5.43
N TYR A 178 -5.04 3.21 4.84
CA TYR A 178 -5.05 1.76 4.67
C TYR A 178 -3.91 1.27 3.77
N LEU A 179 -3.70 1.93 2.62
CA LEU A 179 -2.61 1.60 1.70
C LEU A 179 -1.23 1.83 2.33
N ALA A 180 -1.07 2.89 3.12
CA ALA A 180 0.18 3.19 3.81
C ALA A 180 0.46 2.21 4.97
N ALA A 181 -0.56 1.79 5.71
CA ALA A 181 -0.42 0.85 6.82
C ALA A 181 -0.10 -0.58 6.36
N HIS A 182 -0.59 -0.97 5.17
CA HIS A 182 -0.37 -2.29 4.58
C HIS A 182 0.65 -2.28 3.43
N ALA A 183 1.44 -1.21 3.31
CA ALA A 183 2.47 -1.10 2.31
C ALA A 183 3.60 -2.12 2.56
N HIS A 184 4.23 -2.61 1.50
CA HIS A 184 5.30 -3.59 1.59
C HIS A 184 6.49 -3.12 2.46
N GLU A 185 7.12 -4.01 3.23
CA GLU A 185 8.20 -3.64 4.17
C GLU A 185 9.37 -2.94 3.47
N GLN A 186 9.72 -3.36 2.24
CA GLN A 186 10.76 -2.70 1.46
C GLN A 186 10.38 -1.26 1.08
N MET A 187 9.09 -0.96 0.90
CA MET A 187 8.62 0.41 0.67
C MET A 187 8.78 1.24 1.95
N HIS A 188 8.45 0.70 3.12
CA HIS A 188 8.72 1.37 4.40
C HIS A 188 10.21 1.63 4.62
N ARG A 189 11.06 0.64 4.35
CA ARG A 189 12.52 0.76 4.51
C ARG A 189 13.10 1.80 3.56
N THR A 190 12.68 1.77 2.29
CA THR A 190 13.13 2.74 1.27
C THR A 190 12.67 4.16 1.59
N ALA A 191 11.42 4.31 2.05
CA ALA A 191 10.86 5.58 2.49
C ALA A 191 11.67 6.17 3.66
N ALA A 192 12.02 5.34 4.65
CA ALA A 192 12.84 5.75 5.80
C ALA A 192 14.27 6.15 5.40
N LEU A 193 14.89 5.44 4.45
CA LEU A 193 16.25 5.75 3.98
C LEU A 193 16.30 7.01 3.10
N THR A 194 15.27 7.23 2.28
CA THR A 194 15.26 8.31 1.28
C THR A 194 14.50 9.56 1.76
N ASN A 195 13.92 9.55 2.97
CA ASN A 195 13.00 10.58 3.46
C ASN A 195 11.87 10.92 2.47
N LYS A 196 11.37 9.90 1.76
CA LYS A 196 10.25 10.02 0.80
C LYS A 196 8.99 9.39 1.38
N PRO A 197 7.79 9.87 1.02
CA PRO A 197 6.55 9.24 1.45
C PRO A 197 6.46 7.80 0.91
N ILE A 198 5.84 6.92 1.69
CA ILE A 198 5.68 5.48 1.36
C ILE A 198 4.87 5.32 0.07
N LEU A 199 3.81 6.11 -0.08
CA LEU A 199 2.97 6.13 -1.27
C LEU A 199 3.43 7.24 -2.22
N PRO A 200 3.43 7.01 -3.55
CA PRO A 200 3.74 8.06 -4.51
C PRO A 200 2.77 9.25 -4.37
N PRO A 201 3.26 10.50 -4.29
CA PRO A 201 2.40 11.67 -4.05
C PRO A 201 1.36 11.87 -5.17
N THR A 202 1.72 11.54 -6.41
CA THR A 202 0.80 11.61 -7.56
C THR A 202 -0.43 10.73 -7.37
N VAL A 203 -0.29 9.55 -6.75
CA VAL A 203 -1.40 8.64 -6.48
C VAL A 203 -2.27 9.18 -5.35
N VAL A 204 -1.65 9.67 -4.28
CA VAL A 204 -2.36 10.28 -3.13
C VAL A 204 -3.20 11.47 -3.58
N ASP A 205 -2.61 12.38 -4.35
CA ASP A 205 -3.28 13.56 -4.86
C ASP A 205 -4.42 13.17 -5.81
N GLN A 206 -4.21 12.18 -6.67
CA GLN A 206 -5.24 11.72 -7.60
C GLN A 206 -6.46 11.11 -6.88
N ILE A 207 -6.25 10.37 -5.79
CA ILE A 207 -7.35 9.81 -4.98
C ILE A 207 -8.16 10.94 -4.34
N ARG A 208 -7.49 11.96 -3.78
CA ARG A 208 -8.15 13.14 -3.20
C ARG A 208 -8.91 13.95 -4.25
N LEU A 209 -8.31 14.16 -5.42
CA LEU A 209 -8.97 14.82 -6.54
C LEU A 209 -10.24 14.07 -6.95
N TRP A 210 -10.19 12.74 -7.07
CA TRP A 210 -11.38 11.93 -7.38
C TRP A 210 -12.48 12.02 -6.33
N GLN A 211 -12.15 12.20 -5.05
CA GLN A 211 -13.16 12.52 -4.02
C GLN A 211 -13.77 13.90 -4.23
N LEU A 212 -12.92 14.92 -4.42
CA LEU A 212 -13.38 16.30 -4.65
C LEU A 212 -14.25 16.42 -5.91
N GLU A 213 -14.06 15.56 -6.92
CA GLU A 213 -14.94 15.52 -8.09
C GLU A 213 -16.38 15.15 -7.77
N ASN A 214 -16.59 14.32 -6.75
CA ASN A 214 -17.92 13.92 -6.30
C ASN A 214 -18.58 15.01 -5.44
N GLU A 215 -17.78 15.76 -4.69
CA GLU A 215 -18.23 16.87 -3.83
C GLU A 215 -18.37 18.22 -4.57
N ARG A 216 -18.38 18.23 -5.90
CA ARG A 216 -18.44 19.46 -6.72
C ARG A 216 -19.75 20.23 -6.62
N MET A 217 -20.83 19.61 -6.17
CA MET A 217 -22.16 20.21 -6.17
C MET A 217 -22.73 20.23 -4.75
N LYS A 218 -22.82 21.42 -4.16
CA LYS A 218 -23.58 21.66 -2.93
C LYS A 218 -24.94 22.20 -3.34
N THR A 219 -25.99 21.42 -3.11
CA THR A 219 -27.37 21.87 -3.29
C THR A 219 -27.80 22.66 -2.05
N THR A 220 -28.05 23.94 -2.22
CA THR A 220 -28.54 24.80 -1.14
C THR A 220 -29.97 25.19 -1.46
N GLY A 221 -30.92 24.76 -0.62
CA GLY A 221 -32.31 25.24 -0.70
C GLY A 221 -32.39 26.70 -0.26
N GLY A 222 -33.11 27.53 -1.01
CA GLY A 222 -33.19 28.96 -0.74
C GLY A 222 -34.00 29.71 -1.79
N PHE A 223 -33.88 31.03 -1.76
CA PHE A 223 -34.66 31.96 -2.56
C PHE A 223 -33.70 32.83 -3.38
N LEU A 224 -33.99 32.95 -4.68
CA LEU A 224 -33.30 33.86 -5.58
C LEU A 224 -34.08 35.17 -5.69
N PHE A 225 -33.43 36.27 -5.33
CA PHE A 225 -33.95 37.61 -5.53
C PHE A 225 -33.38 38.18 -6.83
N LYS A 226 -34.27 38.67 -7.70
CA LYS A 226 -33.97 39.25 -9.01
C LYS A 226 -34.98 40.37 -9.32
N ASP A 227 -34.74 41.13 -10.38
CA ASP A 227 -35.61 42.20 -10.89
C ASP A 227 -35.77 43.39 -9.91
N PHE A 228 -34.66 43.94 -9.41
CA PHE A 228 -34.67 45.19 -8.65
C PHE A 228 -34.79 46.40 -9.60
N GLU A 229 -35.63 47.38 -9.25
CA GLU A 229 -35.82 48.60 -10.06
C GLU A 229 -34.62 49.55 -9.96
N ASP A 230 -34.00 49.65 -8.77
CA ASP A 230 -32.83 50.49 -8.53
C ASP A 230 -31.64 49.68 -8.01
N GLN A 231 -30.44 49.97 -8.52
CA GLN A 231 -29.19 49.32 -8.11
C GLN A 231 -28.85 49.64 -6.65
N LYS A 232 -29.24 50.82 -6.17
CA LYS A 232 -29.05 51.21 -4.76
C LYS A 232 -29.91 50.38 -3.82
N GLU A 233 -31.13 50.05 -4.23
CA GLU A 233 -32.03 49.19 -3.46
C GLU A 233 -31.46 47.78 -3.37
N TYR A 234 -31.04 47.21 -4.51
CA TYR A 234 -30.36 45.92 -4.56
C TYR A 234 -29.17 45.86 -3.58
N LEU A 235 -28.28 46.85 -3.62
CA LEU A 235 -27.09 46.88 -2.74
C LEU A 235 -27.47 46.93 -1.26
N ALA A 236 -28.46 47.75 -0.89
CA ALA A 236 -28.90 47.85 0.49
C ALA A 236 -29.54 46.55 1.01
N VAL A 237 -30.33 45.86 0.16
CA VAL A 237 -30.96 44.58 0.53
C VAL A 237 -29.94 43.45 0.58
N ALA A 238 -28.98 43.42 -0.35
CA ALA A 238 -27.90 42.44 -0.36
C ALA A 238 -26.98 42.61 0.86
N GLN A 239 -26.64 43.85 1.23
CA GLN A 239 -25.85 44.14 2.42
C GLN A 239 -26.58 43.73 3.70
N PHE A 240 -27.89 43.98 3.79
CA PHE A 240 -28.69 43.49 4.92
C PHE A 240 -28.69 41.94 4.99
N ALA A 241 -28.85 41.26 3.85
CA ALA A 241 -28.79 39.81 3.80
C ALA A 241 -27.40 39.25 4.20
N GLU A 242 -26.34 40.00 3.94
CA GLU A 242 -24.96 39.71 4.36
C GLU A 242 -24.77 39.91 5.87
N GLU A 243 -25.24 41.02 6.44
CA GLU A 243 -25.19 41.33 7.87
C GLU A 243 -25.97 40.32 8.72
N VAL A 244 -27.12 39.87 8.21
CA VAL A 244 -27.94 38.83 8.84
C VAL A 244 -27.32 37.42 8.69
N GLY A 245 -26.42 37.22 7.73
CA GLY A 245 -25.78 35.94 7.46
C GLY A 245 -26.64 34.92 6.71
N VAL A 246 -27.68 35.38 6.00
CA VAL A 246 -28.55 34.52 5.17
C VAL A 246 -28.14 34.47 3.70
N LEU A 247 -27.27 35.39 3.25
CA LEU A 247 -26.73 35.45 1.90
C LEU A 247 -25.78 34.27 1.60
N VAL A 248 -26.02 33.55 0.52
CA VAL A 248 -25.20 32.40 0.07
C VAL A 248 -24.44 32.72 -1.22
N TRP A 249 -25.03 33.51 -2.10
CA TRP A 249 -24.43 33.91 -3.37
C TRP A 249 -24.91 35.29 -3.79
N ARG A 250 -24.06 36.07 -4.45
CA ARG A 250 -24.35 37.43 -4.92
C ARG A 250 -23.72 37.66 -6.29
N ASN A 251 -24.41 38.37 -7.18
CA ASN A 251 -23.89 38.82 -8.47
C ASN A 251 -24.32 40.27 -8.77
N ASP A 252 -23.37 41.17 -8.58
CA ASP A 252 -23.60 42.62 -8.70
C ASP A 252 -23.78 43.08 -10.15
N LYS A 253 -23.31 42.30 -11.14
CA LYS A 253 -23.45 42.64 -12.56
C LYS A 253 -24.87 42.47 -13.08
N THR A 254 -25.60 41.49 -12.54
CA THR A 254 -26.97 41.18 -12.94
C THR A 254 -27.99 41.65 -11.92
N GLY A 255 -27.55 42.21 -10.79
CA GLY A 255 -28.44 42.63 -9.69
C GLY A 255 -29.21 41.47 -9.07
N MET A 256 -28.53 40.33 -8.84
CA MET A 256 -29.18 39.12 -8.32
C MET A 256 -28.43 38.58 -7.10
N PHE A 257 -29.17 38.06 -6.12
CA PHE A 257 -28.57 37.37 -4.99
C PHE A 257 -29.43 36.19 -4.52
N PHE A 258 -28.77 35.19 -3.93
CA PHE A 258 -29.41 34.00 -3.39
C PHE A 258 -29.25 33.97 -1.87
N ALA A 259 -30.38 33.81 -1.17
CA ALA A 259 -30.42 33.73 0.28
C ALA A 259 -31.06 32.42 0.74
N SER A 260 -30.58 31.87 1.85
CA SER A 260 -31.11 30.65 2.46
C SER A 260 -32.52 30.85 3.05
N ARG A 261 -32.80 32.02 3.62
CA ARG A 261 -34.11 32.41 4.18
C ARG A 261 -34.57 33.74 3.60
N HIS A 262 -35.88 33.93 3.46
CA HIS A 262 -36.47 35.13 2.84
C HIS A 262 -37.32 35.99 3.78
N GLU A 263 -37.66 35.50 4.98
CA GLU A 263 -38.64 36.16 5.88
C GLU A 263 -38.16 37.55 6.32
N GLN A 264 -36.95 37.64 6.84
CA GLN A 264 -36.37 38.90 7.32
C GLN A 264 -36.11 39.91 6.18
N ILE A 265 -35.77 39.40 5.00
CA ILE A 265 -35.59 40.22 3.79
C ILE A 265 -36.95 40.78 3.32
N ARG A 266 -38.00 39.95 3.36
CA ARG A 266 -39.37 40.35 3.01
C ARG A 266 -39.88 41.44 3.96
N ASP A 267 -39.62 41.30 5.27
CA ASP A 267 -40.06 42.29 6.25
C ASP A 267 -39.39 43.65 6.04
N LEU A 268 -38.10 43.66 5.68
CA LEU A 268 -37.38 44.88 5.32
C LEU A 268 -37.97 45.54 4.07
N LEU A 269 -38.22 44.78 3.00
CA LEU A 269 -38.84 45.29 1.77
C LEU A 269 -40.24 45.84 2.06
N ARG A 270 -41.02 45.16 2.89
CA ARG A 270 -42.38 45.57 3.26
C ARG A 270 -42.40 46.84 4.09
N ASN A 271 -41.42 47.01 5.00
CA ASN A 271 -41.26 48.22 5.80
C ASN A 271 -40.80 49.40 4.95
N ARG A 272 -39.90 49.18 3.97
CA ARG A 272 -39.48 50.24 3.03
C ARG A 272 -40.62 50.72 2.15
N LYS A 273 -41.41 49.81 1.57
CA LYS A 273 -42.56 50.15 0.74
C LYS A 273 -43.71 50.83 1.49
N LYS A 274 -43.67 50.82 2.83
CA LYS A 274 -44.63 51.51 3.70
C LYS A 274 -44.12 52.88 4.18
N ALA A 275 -42.81 53.12 4.04
CA ALA A 275 -42.15 54.38 4.39
C ALA A 275 -41.98 55.31 3.18
N GLU A 276 -42.14 54.75 1.98
CA GLU A 276 -42.24 55.46 0.69
C GLU A 276 -43.70 55.72 0.33
#